data_AF-A0A9X0L544-F1
#
_entry.id   AF-A0A9X0L544-F1
#
_cell.length_a   1.000
_cell.length_b   1.000
_cell.length_c   1.000
_cell.angle_alpha   90.00
_cell.angle_beta   90.00
_cell.angle_gamma   90.00
#
_symmetry.space_group_name_H-M   'P 1'
#
loop_
_entity.id
_entity.type
_entity.pdbx_description
1 polymer ?
#
loop_
_entity_poly.entity_id
_entity_poly.type
_entity_poly.pdbx_seq_one_letter_code
_entity_poly.pdbx_strand_id
1 'polypeptide(L)'
;MASAQGKEQVYKLANDSSSFIPAQQTRDGRLYLQLPPDLRQPGYYSLTLDDQAVGSLAFNADKKESELSYYSTEELRQLETTYPNVHVYESAGGQSVAAQFTQQRAGTPLWRYCLAAALLCLLGEVLVLRFARSKNAAMPVAT
;
A
#
# COMPACT_ATOMS: atom_id res chain seq x y z
N MET A 1 -25.35 60.98 0.44
CA MET A 1 -24.04 60.33 0.19
C MET A 1 -24.34 58.88 -0.12
N ALA A 2 -23.97 58.44 -1.32
CA ALA A 2 -24.40 57.16 -1.91
C ALA A 2 -23.63 55.99 -1.29
N SER A 3 -24.37 54.97 -0.87
CA SER A 3 -23.85 53.68 -0.44
C SER A 3 -23.24 52.96 -1.65
N ALA A 4 -21.93 52.77 -1.67
CA ALA A 4 -21.28 51.91 -2.65
C ALA A 4 -21.63 50.46 -2.31
N GLN A 5 -22.70 49.96 -2.94
CA GLN A 5 -23.13 48.57 -2.83
C GLN A 5 -22.06 47.73 -3.54
N GLY A 6 -21.14 47.17 -2.76
CA GLY A 6 -20.16 46.21 -3.25
C GLY A 6 -20.92 45.08 -3.93
N LYS A 7 -20.63 44.88 -5.22
CA LYS A 7 -21.21 43.82 -6.05
C LYS A 7 -21.06 42.50 -5.29
N GLU A 8 -22.15 41.95 -4.76
CA GLU A 8 -22.11 40.69 -4.01
C GLU A 8 -21.64 39.60 -4.98
N GLN A 9 -20.39 39.18 -4.81
CA GLN A 9 -19.78 38.11 -5.59
C GLN A 9 -20.45 36.79 -5.19
N VAL A 10 -21.41 36.32 -6.00
CA VAL A 10 -22.14 35.08 -5.73
C VAL A 10 -21.47 33.93 -6.47
N TYR A 11 -20.95 32.98 -5.69
CA TYR A 11 -20.45 31.72 -6.22
C TYR A 11 -21.60 30.75 -6.45
N LYS A 12 -21.66 30.14 -7.64
CA LYS A 12 -22.65 29.13 -8.01
C LYS A 12 -21.94 27.83 -8.37
N LEU A 13 -22.48 26.72 -7.89
CA LEU A 13 -22.09 25.36 -8.25
C LEU A 13 -23.08 24.83 -9.29
N ALA A 14 -22.61 24.55 -10.49
CA ALA A 14 -23.45 24.01 -11.56
C ALA A 14 -22.90 22.67 -12.07
N ASN A 15 -23.79 21.72 -12.29
CA ASN A 15 -23.57 20.44 -12.96
C ASN A 15 -24.65 20.30 -14.05
N ASP A 16 -24.51 19.35 -14.97
CA ASP A 16 -25.42 19.11 -16.10
C ASP A 16 -26.88 18.92 -15.66
N SER A 17 -27.11 18.43 -14.45
CA SER A 17 -28.44 18.14 -13.89
C SER A 17 -28.95 19.15 -12.86
N SER A 18 -28.08 19.97 -12.26
CA SER A 18 -28.42 20.72 -11.05
C SER A 18 -27.54 21.94 -10.81
N SER A 19 -28.15 23.01 -10.28
CA SER A 19 -27.46 24.25 -9.89
C SER A 19 -27.75 24.56 -8.44
N PHE A 20 -26.70 24.80 -7.65
CA PHE A 20 -26.76 25.09 -6.23
C PHE A 20 -26.01 26.39 -5.93
N ILE A 21 -26.58 27.20 -5.03
CA ILE A 21 -25.93 28.40 -4.50
C ILE A 21 -25.56 28.08 -3.05
N PRO A 22 -24.31 27.68 -2.76
CA PRO A 22 -23.88 27.38 -1.40
C PRO A 22 -23.85 28.65 -0.57
N ALA A 23 -24.07 28.53 0.75
CA ALA A 23 -23.84 29.66 1.63
C ALA A 23 -22.34 29.98 1.64
N GLN A 24 -22.00 31.24 1.40
CA GLN A 24 -20.62 31.69 1.17
C GLN A 24 -20.20 32.68 2.25
N GLN A 25 -18.99 32.50 2.80
CA GLN A 25 -18.40 33.42 3.75
C GLN A 25 -16.93 33.64 3.43
N THR A 26 -16.49 34.88 3.38
CA THR A 26 -15.07 35.22 3.24
C THR A 26 -14.52 35.58 4.62
N ARG A 27 -13.51 34.84 5.10
CA ARG A 27 -12.80 35.13 6.35
C ARG A 27 -11.30 35.08 6.09
N ASP A 28 -10.56 36.09 6.52
CA ASP A 28 -9.10 36.19 6.35
C ASP A 28 -8.61 35.98 4.90
N GLY A 29 -9.36 36.49 3.92
CA GLY A 29 -9.03 36.33 2.50
C GLY A 29 -9.27 34.91 1.94
N ARG A 30 -9.88 34.00 2.72
CA ARG A 30 -10.26 32.65 2.29
C ARG A 30 -11.76 32.57 2.11
N LEU A 31 -12.18 32.01 0.99
CA LEU A 31 -13.58 31.73 0.68
C LEU A 31 -13.98 30.39 1.30
N TYR A 32 -14.98 30.41 2.18
CA TYR A 32 -15.63 29.23 2.73
C TYR A 32 -16.99 29.06 2.06
N LEU A 33 -17.19 27.91 1.41
CA LEU A 33 -18.44 27.52 0.78
C LEU A 33 -19.06 26.40 1.61
N GLN A 34 -20.25 26.65 2.14
CA GLN A 34 -21.03 25.66 2.88
C GLN A 34 -22.00 24.96 1.93
N LEU A 35 -21.68 23.70 1.65
CA LEU A 35 -22.42 22.87 0.71
C LEU A 35 -23.78 22.46 1.31
N PRO A 36 -24.87 22.53 0.55
CA PRO A 36 -26.17 22.04 1.00
C PRO A 36 -26.13 20.53 1.27
N PRO A 37 -26.86 20.02 2.27
CA PRO A 37 -26.96 18.58 2.55
C PRO A 37 -27.62 17.78 1.42
N ASP A 38 -28.27 18.46 0.47
CA ASP A 38 -28.90 17.90 -0.72
C ASP A 38 -27.92 17.67 -1.89
N LEU A 39 -26.68 18.18 -1.79
CA LEU A 39 -25.62 17.93 -2.79
C LEU A 39 -25.06 16.52 -2.59
N ARG A 40 -25.85 15.52 -2.97
CA ARG A 40 -25.55 14.08 -2.83
C ARG A 40 -25.31 13.37 -4.15
N GLN A 41 -25.41 14.07 -5.28
CA GLN A 41 -25.13 13.45 -6.57
C GLN A 41 -23.61 13.45 -6.80
N PRO A 42 -22.99 12.26 -6.97
CA PRO A 42 -21.58 12.19 -7.32
C PRO A 42 -21.38 12.79 -8.72
N GLY A 43 -20.30 13.55 -8.90
CA GLY A 43 -20.03 14.20 -10.18
C GLY A 43 -19.11 15.42 -10.08
N TYR A 44 -18.87 16.02 -11.23
CA TYR A 44 -18.10 17.24 -11.39
C TYR A 44 -19.05 18.45 -11.41
N TYR A 45 -18.75 19.44 -10.58
CA TYR A 45 -19.51 20.68 -10.48
C TYR A 45 -18.58 21.84 -10.82
N SER A 46 -18.97 22.64 -11.79
CA SER A 46 -18.29 23.87 -12.14
C SER A 46 -18.65 24.96 -11.14
N LEU A 47 -17.63 25.54 -10.52
CA LEU A 47 -17.74 26.72 -9.68
C LEU A 47 -17.67 27.96 -10.58
N THR A 48 -18.75 28.72 -10.63
CA THR A 48 -18.85 29.96 -11.40
C THR A 48 -19.01 31.17 -10.48
N LEU A 49 -18.41 32.29 -10.86
CA LEU A 49 -18.53 33.59 -10.21
C LEU A 49 -18.95 34.60 -11.27
N ASP A 50 -20.10 35.25 -11.10
CA ASP A 50 -20.64 36.20 -12.09
C ASP A 50 -20.57 35.64 -13.54
N ASP A 51 -20.96 34.37 -13.71
CA ASP A 51 -20.95 33.61 -14.97
C ASP A 51 -19.57 33.30 -15.57
N GLN A 52 -18.48 33.53 -14.82
CA GLN A 52 -17.13 33.07 -15.16
C GLN A 52 -16.78 31.79 -14.39
N ALA A 53 -16.32 30.75 -15.08
CA ALA A 53 -15.85 29.51 -14.43
C ALA A 53 -14.53 29.77 -13.70
N VAL A 54 -14.54 29.61 -12.37
CA VAL A 54 -13.39 29.80 -11.49
C VAL A 54 -12.65 28.48 -11.26
N GLY A 55 -13.35 27.35 -11.30
CA GLY A 55 -12.76 26.04 -11.11
C GLY A 55 -13.80 24.91 -11.14
N SER A 56 -13.33 23.67 -11.04
CA SER A 56 -14.19 22.48 -10.98
C SER A 56 -13.98 21.76 -9.65
N LEU A 57 -15.09 21.33 -9.03
CA LEU A 57 -15.12 20.58 -7.77
C LEU A 57 -15.72 19.20 -8.05
N ALA A 58 -15.01 18.14 -7.68
CA ALA A 58 -15.50 16.77 -7.81
C ALA A 58 -16.04 16.28 -6.46
N PHE A 59 -17.28 15.83 -6.44
CA PHE A 59 -17.92 15.27 -5.26
C PHE A 59 -18.13 13.77 -5.43
N ASN A 60 -17.66 12.99 -4.46
CA ASN A 60 -17.99 11.59 -4.31
C ASN A 60 -18.85 11.45 -3.04
N ALA A 61 -20.17 11.37 -3.20
CA ALA A 61 -21.11 11.36 -2.08
C ALA A 61 -21.38 9.96 -1.52
N ASP A 62 -20.83 8.91 -2.14
CA ASP A 62 -21.06 7.53 -1.70
C ASP A 62 -20.25 7.23 -0.43
N LYS A 63 -20.95 7.01 0.69
CA LYS A 63 -20.34 6.59 1.97
C LYS A 63 -19.97 5.10 1.99
N LYS A 64 -20.15 4.38 0.88
CA LYS A 64 -19.80 2.96 0.71
C LYS A 64 -18.30 2.72 0.50
N GLU A 65 -17.44 3.70 0.78
CA GLU A 65 -15.99 3.54 0.57
C GLU A 65 -15.33 2.51 1.50
N SER A 66 -16.04 1.91 2.46
CA SER A 66 -15.63 0.63 3.06
C SER A 66 -16.81 -0.15 3.61
N GLU A 67 -17.20 -1.23 2.93
CA GLU A 67 -17.93 -2.31 3.58
C GLU A 67 -16.96 -2.98 4.57
N LEU A 68 -17.01 -2.56 5.84
CA LEU A 68 -16.19 -3.09 6.94
C LEU A 68 -16.74 -4.42 7.48
N SER A 69 -17.35 -5.24 6.62
CA SER A 69 -17.80 -6.56 7.02
C SER A 69 -16.58 -7.47 7.15
N TYR A 70 -16.22 -7.76 8.39
CA TYR A 70 -15.19 -8.72 8.72
C TYR A 70 -15.84 -10.08 8.94
N TYR A 71 -15.22 -11.13 8.40
CA TYR A 71 -15.60 -12.49 8.72
C TYR A 71 -15.32 -12.76 10.21
N SER A 72 -16.28 -13.38 10.87
CA SER A 72 -16.10 -13.97 12.20
C SER A 72 -15.15 -15.18 12.16
N THR A 73 -14.60 -15.54 13.31
CA THR A 73 -13.74 -16.72 13.46
C THR A 73 -14.45 -18.01 13.03
N GLU A 74 -15.76 -18.08 13.24
CA GLU A 74 -16.60 -19.22 12.88
C GLU A 74 -16.79 -19.32 11.36
N GLU A 75 -17.03 -18.19 10.68
CA GLU A 75 -17.14 -18.14 9.22
C GLU A 75 -15.81 -18.52 8.56
N LEU A 76 -14.68 -18.06 9.10
CA LEU A 76 -13.35 -18.43 8.61
C LEU A 76 -13.11 -19.95 8.74
N ARG A 77 -13.50 -20.58 9.85
CA ARG A 77 -13.43 -22.05 10.03
C ARG A 77 -14.27 -22.82 9.00
N GLN A 78 -15.43 -22.27 8.62
CA GLN A 78 -16.26 -22.86 7.56
C GLN A 78 -15.59 -22.75 6.18
N LEU A 79 -14.86 -21.66 5.92
CA LEU A 79 -14.08 -21.51 4.69
C LEU A 79 -12.94 -22.53 4.60
N GLU A 80 -12.23 -22.81 5.70
CA GLU A 80 -11.19 -23.86 5.72
C GLU A 80 -11.76 -25.26 5.42
N THR A 81 -12.98 -25.54 5.88
CA THR A 81 -13.66 -26.81 5.55
C THR A 81 -14.07 -26.87 4.07
N THR A 82 -14.36 -25.73 3.47
CA THR A 82 -14.84 -25.63 2.09
C THR A 82 -13.68 -25.62 1.07
N TYR A 83 -12.53 -25.04 1.45
CA TYR A 83 -11.38 -24.87 0.57
C TYR A 83 -10.13 -25.51 1.19
N PRO A 84 -9.58 -26.59 0.59
CA PRO A 84 -8.42 -27.31 1.14
C PRO A 84 -7.12 -26.48 1.13
N ASN A 85 -7.13 -25.31 0.50
CA ASN A 85 -5.97 -24.42 0.37
C ASN A 85 -6.01 -23.25 1.37
N VAL A 86 -7.03 -23.17 2.22
CA VAL A 86 -7.21 -22.09 3.20
C VAL A 86 -6.98 -22.68 4.58
N HIS A 87 -5.97 -22.19 5.29
CA HIS A 87 -5.68 -22.57 6.68
C HIS A 87 -5.89 -21.36 7.57
N VAL A 88 -6.79 -21.48 8.55
CA VAL A 88 -7.11 -20.40 9.48
C VAL A 88 -6.33 -20.60 10.77
N TYR A 89 -5.43 -19.66 11.05
CA TYR A 89 -4.61 -19.69 12.25
C TYR A 89 -5.22 -18.77 13.31
N GLU A 90 -5.74 -19.36 14.37
CA GLU A 90 -6.21 -18.61 15.53
C GLU A 90 -5.01 -18.26 16.42
N SER A 91 -4.67 -16.97 16.50
CA SER A 91 -3.66 -16.47 17.44
C SER A 91 -4.26 -16.47 18.85
N ALA A 92 -4.41 -17.65 19.44
CA ALA A 92 -4.71 -17.81 20.85
C ALA A 92 -3.51 -17.35 21.68
N GLY A 93 -3.51 -16.06 22.04
CA GLY A 93 -2.60 -15.50 23.04
C GLY A 93 -1.32 -14.89 22.48
N GLY A 94 -1.41 -13.65 21.97
CA GLY A 94 -0.33 -12.63 21.99
C GLY A 94 1.02 -12.97 21.33
N GLN A 95 1.19 -14.17 20.77
CA GLN A 95 2.40 -14.60 20.10
C GLN A 95 2.23 -14.25 18.62
N SER A 96 3.08 -13.35 18.14
CA SER A 96 3.07 -12.89 16.75
C SER A 96 2.90 -14.07 15.78
N VAL A 97 1.96 -13.96 14.86
CA VAL A 97 1.72 -14.92 13.77
C VAL A 97 3.04 -15.40 13.12
N ALA A 98 4.03 -14.51 13.01
CA ALA A 98 5.40 -14.83 12.57
C ALA A 98 6.09 -16.00 13.31
N ALA A 99 5.89 -16.15 14.62
CA ALA A 99 6.50 -17.20 15.42
C ALA A 99 5.89 -18.58 15.12
N GLN A 100 4.56 -18.68 14.96
CA GLN A 100 3.91 -19.92 14.54
C GLN A 100 4.26 -20.32 13.11
N PHE A 101 4.40 -19.34 12.20
CA PHE A 101 4.86 -19.58 10.82
C PHE A 101 6.29 -20.12 10.78
N THR A 102 7.16 -19.67 11.70
CA THR A 102 8.55 -20.15 11.78
C THR A 102 8.62 -21.61 12.22
N GLN A 103 7.70 -22.06 13.07
CA GLN A 103 7.65 -23.44 13.56
C GLN A 103 7.24 -24.46 12.47
N GLN A 104 6.26 -24.11 11.61
CA GLN A 104 5.79 -25.02 10.54
C GLN A 104 6.68 -24.99 9.28
N ARG A 105 7.41 -23.89 9.04
CA ARG A 105 8.38 -23.76 7.93
C ARG A 105 9.83 -23.85 8.38
N ALA A 106 10.12 -24.45 9.52
CA ALA A 106 11.47 -24.89 9.86
C ALA A 106 11.86 -26.10 8.99
N GLY A 107 11.87 -25.92 7.67
CA GLY A 107 12.46 -26.87 6.73
C GLY A 107 13.89 -27.13 7.16
N THR A 108 14.32 -28.40 7.06
CA THR A 108 15.67 -28.80 7.47
C THR A 108 16.69 -27.81 6.89
N PRO A 109 17.56 -27.19 7.71
CA PRO A 109 18.45 -26.14 7.22
C PRO A 109 19.50 -26.73 6.27
N LEU A 110 19.22 -26.71 4.96
CA LEU A 110 20.11 -27.22 3.92
C LEU A 110 21.42 -26.42 3.82
N TRP A 111 21.43 -25.18 4.32
CA TRP A 111 22.61 -24.31 4.33
C TRP A 111 23.81 -24.96 5.02
N ARG A 112 23.57 -25.82 6.01
CA ARG A 112 24.64 -26.54 6.72
C ARG A 112 25.37 -27.51 5.79
N TYR A 113 24.63 -28.17 4.88
CA TYR A 113 25.21 -29.05 3.86
C TYR A 113 25.92 -28.24 2.78
N CYS A 114 25.35 -27.12 2.34
CA CYS A 114 26.02 -26.21 1.39
C CYS A 114 27.34 -25.69 1.95
N LEU A 115 27.38 -25.32 3.24
CA LEU A 115 28.59 -24.86 3.91
C LEU A 115 29.63 -25.98 4.03
N ALA A 116 29.21 -27.20 4.41
CA ALA A 116 30.10 -28.35 4.47
C ALA A 116 30.71 -28.70 3.10
N ALA A 117 29.91 -28.66 2.03
CA ALA A 117 30.38 -28.89 0.67
C ALA A 117 31.39 -27.82 0.21
N ALA A 118 31.13 -26.54 0.50
CA ALA A 118 32.05 -25.46 0.18
C ALA A 118 33.40 -25.62 0.89
N LEU A 119 33.39 -25.98 2.18
CA LEU A 119 34.62 -26.25 2.94
C LEU A 119 35.40 -27.45 2.38
N LEU A 120 34.71 -28.50 1.94
CA LEU A 120 35.34 -29.67 1.34
C LEU A 120 35.98 -29.35 -0.02
N CYS A 121 35.32 -28.55 -0.86
CA CYS A 121 35.90 -28.06 -2.12
C CYS A 121 37.16 -27.21 -1.88
N LEU A 122 37.12 -26.30 -0.90
CA LEU A 122 38.27 -25.47 -0.52
C LEU A 122 39.45 -26.33 -0.04
N LEU A 123 39.19 -27.33 0.80
CA LEU A 123 40.22 -28.27 1.25
C LEU A 123 40.80 -29.07 0.07
N GLY A 124 39.95 -29.52 -0.85
CA GLY A 124 40.35 -30.20 -2.08
C GLY A 124 41.27 -29.33 -2.93
N GLU A 125 40.93 -28.05 -3.12
CA GLU A 125 41.75 -27.08 -3.84
C GLU A 125 43.14 -26.93 -3.20
N VAL A 126 43.22 -26.78 -1.88
CA VAL A 126 44.51 -26.66 -1.15
C VAL A 126 45.37 -27.90 -1.35
N LEU A 127 44.78 -29.10 -1.30
CA LEU A 127 45.49 -30.36 -1.53
C LEU A 127 46.02 -30.44 -2.97
N VAL A 128 45.18 -30.10 -3.96
CA VAL A 128 45.59 -30.06 -5.38
C VAL A 128 46.76 -29.11 -5.58
N LEU A 129 46.67 -27.87 -5.08
CA LEU A 129 47.74 -26.87 -5.18
C LEU A 129 49.03 -27.34 -4.51
N ARG A 130 48.93 -27.98 -3.35
CA ARG A 130 50.11 -28.48 -2.60
C ARG A 130 50.83 -29.60 -3.34
N PHE A 131 50.09 -30.59 -3.84
CA PHE A 131 50.70 -31.74 -4.52
C PHE A 131 51.10 -31.44 -5.97
N ALA A 132 50.36 -30.60 -6.69
CA ALA A 132 50.73 -30.16 -8.03
C ALA A 132 51.98 -29.27 -8.02
N ARG A 133 52.13 -28.38 -7.03
CA ARG A 133 53.32 -27.52 -6.91
C ARG A 133 54.55 -28.28 -6.44
N SER A 134 54.40 -29.29 -5.58
CA SER A 134 55.51 -30.15 -5.12
C SER A 134 56.16 -30.94 -6.27
N LYS A 135 55.36 -31.38 -7.26
CA LYS A 135 55.87 -32.12 -8.43
C LYS A 135 56.71 -31.28 -9.41
N ASN A 136 56.56 -29.95 -9.39
CA ASN A 136 57.22 -29.04 -10.34
C ASN A 136 58.53 -28.42 -9.79
N ALA A 137 58.99 -28.84 -8.60
CA ALA A 137 60.20 -28.32 -7.95
C ALA A 137 61.49 -29.11 -8.28
N ALA A 138 61.53 -29.79 -9.43
CA ALA A 138 62.72 -30.49 -9.90
C ALA A 138 62.92 -30.29 -11.41
N MET A 139 63.33 -29.08 -11.81
CA MET A 139 64.14 -28.91 -13.02
C MET A 139 65.34 -28.01 -12.68
N PRO A 140 66.57 -28.51 -12.81
CA PRO A 140 67.76 -27.67 -12.68
C PRO A 140 67.87 -26.76 -13.90
N VAL A 141 67.97 -25.46 -13.66
CA VAL A 141 68.60 -24.52 -14.59
C VAL A 141 70.11 -24.80 -14.55
N ALA A 142 70.66 -25.32 -15.65
CA ALA A 142 72.06 -25.17 -16.02
C ALA A 142 72.33 -25.74 -17.43
N THR A 143 72.41 -24.85 -18.42
CA THR A 143 73.51 -24.65 -19.40
C THR A 143 72.94 -24.03 -20.67
#